data_AF-X0ZWD0-F1
#
_entry.id   AF-X0ZWD0-F1
#
_cell.length_a   1.000
_cell.length_b   1.000
_cell.length_c   1.000
_cell.angle_alpha   90.00
_cell.angle_beta   90.00
_cell.angle_gamma   90.00
#
_symmetry.space_group_name_H-M   'P 1'
#
loop_
_entity.id
_entity.type
_entity.pdbx_description
1 polymer ?
#
loop_
_entity_poly.entity_id
_entity_poly.type
_entity_poly.pdbx_seq_one_letter_code
_entity_poly.pdbx_strand_id
1 'polypeptide(L)'
;KLRPRAFRGEEIKPIVLEVAIANFYEIDNPRFDNYNNPQKYLIKHEIYGSLSKYYTATINFNLSDEVIGFLKSFNFIMFDIGFSQPDKKERINYHSIVVSKNEWINFKFFHATDLHLAERNDRIYEIVRKWKSLVRKSDVSEILAQSAKALSFVQRLLMKKPEEKAKTVKALHKRYINPNNNFRNFIKLTNKQVIQNDLDFIVLTGDLIDFAVLSKIDREKRKNLDFDYEDSNWRIFKEIVLNLPQEKRRGMVSGEEILCPIFTIPGNHDYRQYHYDLRWGNLYKKIGLTGDEAIALNEELLANPISSITKSFRALKAYLIEINSSLDYYLKLGENNFIFLNSGSDSFKRIMDFLSGHPSVTGLTNKQIK
;
A
#
# COMPACT_ATOMS: atom_id res chain seq x y z
N LYS A 1 7.56 -8.07 -33.50
CA LYS A 1 6.52 -7.49 -32.61
C LYS A 1 6.95 -7.75 -31.17
N LEU A 2 7.33 -6.72 -30.43
CA LEU A 2 7.71 -6.84 -29.01
C LEU A 2 6.49 -7.37 -28.23
N ARG A 3 6.70 -8.40 -27.39
CA ARG A 3 5.63 -8.90 -26.51
C ARG A 3 5.58 -7.99 -25.29
N PRO A 4 4.42 -7.45 -24.90
CA PRO A 4 4.32 -6.63 -23.71
C PRO A 4 4.53 -7.52 -22.47
N ARG A 5 5.70 -7.38 -21.86
CA ARG A 5 5.97 -7.69 -20.46
C ARG A 5 6.71 -6.47 -19.91
N ALA A 6 6.92 -6.42 -18.60
CA ALA A 6 7.80 -5.43 -17.99
C ALA A 6 9.26 -5.72 -18.37
N PHE A 7 9.60 -5.53 -19.64
CA PHE A 7 10.96 -5.57 -20.15
C PHE A 7 11.56 -4.20 -19.93
N ARG A 8 12.81 -4.18 -19.46
CA ARG A 8 13.59 -2.96 -19.36
C ARG A 8 14.37 -2.86 -20.67
N GLY A 9 14.18 -1.76 -21.37
CA GLY A 9 14.91 -1.46 -22.60
C GLY A 9 16.34 -1.01 -22.30
N GLU A 10 17.02 -0.50 -23.32
CA GLU A 10 18.36 0.07 -23.17
C GLU A 10 18.37 1.28 -22.24
N GLU A 11 19.48 1.46 -21.51
CA GLU A 11 19.69 2.61 -20.63
C GLU A 11 19.77 3.90 -21.46
N ILE A 12 18.96 4.90 -21.09
CA ILE A 12 19.06 6.25 -21.64
C ILE A 12 19.84 7.10 -20.67
N LYS A 13 20.98 7.64 -21.12
CA LYS A 13 21.81 8.53 -20.32
C LYS A 13 21.35 9.98 -20.47
N PRO A 14 20.80 10.61 -19.42
CA PRO A 14 20.42 12.01 -19.46
C PRO A 14 21.65 12.92 -19.30
N ILE A 15 21.51 14.16 -19.74
CA ILE A 15 22.41 15.27 -19.45
C ILE A 15 21.78 16.10 -18.34
N VAL A 16 22.50 16.31 -17.24
CA VAL A 16 22.08 17.25 -16.19
C VAL A 16 22.44 18.65 -16.66
N LEU A 17 21.43 19.50 -16.86
CA LEU A 17 21.61 20.87 -17.33
C LEU A 17 21.84 21.85 -16.17
N GLU A 18 21.06 21.70 -15.10
CA GLU A 18 21.08 22.61 -13.96
C GLU A 18 20.76 21.84 -12.67
N VAL A 19 21.38 22.27 -11.56
CA VAL A 19 21.03 21.85 -10.21
C VAL A 19 20.93 23.08 -9.33
N ALA A 20 19.78 23.28 -8.69
CA ALA A 20 19.51 24.41 -7.82
C ALA A 20 18.97 23.94 -6.46
N ILE A 21 19.12 24.78 -5.42
CA ILE A 21 18.52 24.51 -4.11
C ILE A 21 17.00 24.63 -4.24
N ALA A 22 16.27 23.60 -3.81
CA ALA A 22 14.82 23.58 -3.84
C ALA A 22 14.22 24.40 -2.68
N ASN A 23 13.18 25.18 -2.98
CA ASN A 23 12.43 25.95 -2.00
C ASN A 23 11.22 25.18 -1.48
N PHE A 24 10.83 25.45 -0.23
CA PHE A 24 9.66 24.84 0.40
C PHE A 24 8.42 25.70 0.17
N TYR A 25 7.52 25.22 -0.67
CA TYR A 25 6.19 25.79 -0.86
C TYR A 25 5.13 24.72 -0.55
N GLU A 26 4.05 25.15 0.09
CA GLU A 26 2.87 24.33 0.39
C GLU A 26 1.84 24.52 -0.74
N ILE A 27 0.89 23.59 -0.90
CA ILE A 27 -0.06 23.57 -2.02
C ILE A 27 -0.94 24.83 -2.14
N ASP A 28 -1.11 25.59 -1.06
CA ASP A 28 -1.85 26.86 -1.03
C ASP A 28 -1.01 28.07 -1.48
N ASN A 29 0.27 27.88 -1.82
CA ASN A 29 1.15 28.93 -2.33
C ASN A 29 1.08 29.00 -3.87
N PRO A 30 0.86 30.18 -4.49
CA PRO A 30 0.85 30.31 -5.96
C PRO A 30 2.14 29.91 -6.67
N ARG A 31 3.27 29.84 -5.96
CA ARG A 31 4.56 29.36 -6.48
C ARG A 31 4.76 27.87 -6.29
N PHE A 32 3.78 27.16 -5.76
CA PHE A 32 3.84 25.72 -5.53
C PHE A 32 3.90 24.96 -6.85
N ASP A 33 4.89 24.09 -6.93
CA ASP A 33 5.07 23.09 -7.95
C ASP A 33 5.45 21.79 -7.24
N ASN A 34 4.57 20.80 -7.32
CA ASN A 34 4.73 19.50 -6.68
C ASN A 34 5.96 18.72 -7.16
N TYR A 35 6.54 19.04 -8.32
CA TYR A 35 7.78 18.43 -8.77
C TYR A 35 9.02 19.14 -8.22
N ASN A 36 8.93 20.46 -8.00
CA ASN A 36 10.07 21.30 -7.65
C ASN A 36 10.15 21.67 -6.17
N ASN A 37 9.07 21.49 -5.41
CA ASN A 37 8.99 21.95 -4.03
C ASN A 37 8.87 20.78 -3.04
N PRO A 38 9.93 20.45 -2.28
CA PRO A 38 9.84 19.51 -1.18
C PRO A 38 8.87 20.02 -0.12
N GLN A 39 8.21 19.07 0.56
CA GLN A 39 7.22 19.38 1.57
C GLN A 39 7.83 19.42 2.98
N LYS A 40 7.36 20.35 3.82
CA LYS A 40 7.93 20.58 5.16
C LYS A 40 7.85 19.36 6.08
N TYR A 41 6.86 18.49 5.86
CA TYR A 41 6.73 17.26 6.64
C TYR A 41 7.91 16.30 6.44
N LEU A 42 8.63 16.38 5.32
CA LEU A 42 9.80 15.53 5.05
C LEU A 42 10.92 15.79 6.06
N ILE A 43 11.15 17.07 6.39
CA ILE A 43 12.12 17.48 7.42
C ILE A 43 11.55 17.27 8.82
N LYS A 44 10.32 17.76 9.07
CA LYS A 44 9.68 17.71 10.39
C LYS A 44 9.64 16.30 10.98
N HIS A 45 9.46 15.30 10.12
CA HIS A 45 9.37 13.89 10.51
C HIS A 45 10.62 13.08 10.17
N GLU A 46 11.74 13.75 9.82
CA GLU A 46 13.03 13.13 9.53
C GLU A 46 12.93 11.96 8.55
N ILE A 47 12.11 12.12 7.50
CA ILE A 47 11.81 11.05 6.54
C ILE A 47 13.10 10.54 5.90
N TYR A 48 14.00 11.45 5.56
CA TYR A 48 15.33 11.16 5.02
C TYR A 48 16.44 11.32 6.09
N GLY A 49 16.11 11.08 7.37
CA GLY A 49 17.03 11.23 8.49
C GLY A 49 17.44 12.70 8.69
N SER A 50 18.75 12.95 8.79
CA SER A 50 19.32 14.29 9.01
C SER A 50 19.34 15.19 7.76
N LEU A 51 18.83 14.70 6.62
CA LEU A 51 18.80 15.45 5.36
C LEU A 51 17.82 16.63 5.45
N SER A 52 18.37 17.83 5.40
CA SER A 52 17.63 19.10 5.50
C SER A 52 17.70 19.97 4.24
N LYS A 53 18.53 19.58 3.26
CA LYS A 53 18.71 20.29 2.00
C LYS A 53 18.21 19.45 0.84
N TYR A 54 17.44 20.07 -0.03
CA TYR A 54 16.84 19.45 -1.20
C TYR A 54 17.24 20.25 -2.43
N TYR A 55 17.24 19.57 -3.57
CA TYR A 55 17.70 20.13 -4.83
C TYR A 55 16.69 19.79 -5.93
N THR A 56 16.54 20.72 -6.86
CA THR A 56 15.87 20.50 -8.13
C THR A 56 16.94 20.32 -9.19
N ALA A 57 16.77 19.32 -10.04
CA ALA A 57 17.66 19.07 -11.17
C ALA A 57 16.87 19.12 -12.48
N THR A 58 17.36 19.91 -13.43
CA THR A 58 16.83 19.94 -14.79
C THR A 58 17.64 18.95 -15.62
N ILE A 59 16.96 17.94 -16.16
CA ILE A 59 17.57 16.89 -16.98
C ILE A 59 17.05 16.96 -18.41
N ASN A 60 17.93 16.68 -19.36
CA ASN A 60 17.60 16.54 -20.78
C ASN A 60 17.99 15.15 -21.26
N PHE A 61 17.11 14.51 -22.04
CA PHE A 61 17.38 13.21 -22.64
C PHE A 61 16.62 13.09 -23.96
N ASN A 62 17.12 12.22 -24.83
CA ASN A 62 16.47 11.88 -26.10
C ASN A 62 15.88 10.48 -26.03
N LEU A 63 14.74 10.27 -26.67
CA LEU A 63 14.15 8.94 -26.82
C LEU A 63 14.93 8.15 -27.88
N SER A 64 15.23 6.88 -27.60
CA SER A 64 15.84 5.99 -28.59
C SER A 64 14.83 5.57 -29.67
N ASP A 65 15.34 5.06 -30.79
CA ASP A 65 14.50 4.51 -31.87
C ASP A 65 13.62 3.34 -31.38
N GLU A 66 14.11 2.56 -30.41
CA GLU A 66 13.34 1.51 -29.75
C GLU A 66 12.10 2.08 -29.05
N VAL A 67 12.28 3.14 -28.25
CA VAL A 67 11.18 3.80 -27.53
C VAL A 67 10.17 4.40 -28.50
N ILE A 68 10.65 5.08 -29.54
CA ILE A 68 9.79 5.65 -30.58
C ILE A 68 9.01 4.53 -31.28
N GLY A 69 9.65 3.39 -31.56
CA GLY A 69 9.00 2.20 -32.10
C GLY A 69 7.92 1.64 -31.19
N PHE A 70 8.15 1.63 -29.87
CA PHE A 70 7.19 1.18 -28.87
C PHE A 70 5.95 2.09 -28.83
N LEU A 71 6.15 3.41 -28.83
CA LEU A 71 5.06 4.40 -28.82
C LEU A 71 4.20 4.39 -30.09
N LYS A 72 4.67 3.80 -31.20
CA LYS A 72 3.81 3.53 -32.37
C LYS A 72 2.72 2.50 -32.05
N SER A 73 3.00 1.55 -31.16
CA SER A 73 2.08 0.45 -30.81
C SER A 73 1.33 0.69 -29.50
N PHE A 74 1.89 1.46 -28.57
CA PHE A 74 1.33 1.70 -27.24
C PHE A 74 1.10 3.19 -26.97
N ASN A 75 0.20 3.51 -26.03
CA ASN A 75 -0.13 4.91 -25.70
C ASN A 75 0.96 5.62 -24.90
N PHE A 76 1.69 4.88 -24.08
CA PHE A 76 2.73 5.44 -23.23
C PHE A 76 3.85 4.42 -22.99
N ILE A 77 4.93 4.91 -22.41
CA ILE A 77 6.03 4.14 -21.87
C ILE A 77 6.41 4.70 -20.50
N MET A 78 6.83 3.81 -19.58
CA MET A 78 7.28 4.18 -18.25
C MET A 78 8.78 3.96 -18.14
N PHE A 79 9.47 4.87 -17.45
CA PHE A 79 10.89 4.79 -17.18
C PHE A 79 11.17 4.72 -15.69
N ASP A 80 12.18 3.92 -15.36
CA ASP A 80 12.80 3.89 -14.04
C ASP A 80 13.94 4.90 -14.03
N ILE A 81 14.16 5.60 -12.91
CA ILE A 81 15.33 6.48 -12.73
C ILE A 81 16.36 5.74 -11.87
N GLY A 82 17.48 5.37 -12.48
CA GLY A 82 18.65 4.81 -11.80
C GLY A 82 19.56 5.90 -11.26
N PHE A 83 19.97 5.77 -10.01
CA PHE A 83 20.97 6.59 -9.34
C PHE A 83 22.14 5.70 -8.93
N SER A 84 23.28 5.90 -9.60
CA SER A 84 24.54 5.25 -9.26
C SER A 84 25.46 6.24 -8.55
N GLN A 85 25.98 5.83 -7.39
CA GLN A 85 27.08 6.52 -6.73
C GLN A 85 28.27 5.55 -6.65
N PRO A 86 29.50 6.00 -6.90
CA PRO A 86 30.68 5.22 -6.57
C PRO A 86 30.56 4.82 -5.09
N ASP A 87 30.64 3.52 -4.81
CA ASP A 87 30.61 2.92 -3.46
C ASP A 87 29.24 2.79 -2.76
N LYS A 88 28.12 3.06 -3.44
CA LYS A 88 26.80 2.72 -2.90
C LYS A 88 26.03 1.78 -3.80
N LYS A 89 25.10 1.04 -3.18
CA LYS A 89 24.11 0.26 -3.90
C LYS A 89 23.33 1.20 -4.81
N GLU A 90 23.19 0.79 -6.07
CA GLU A 90 22.35 1.48 -7.04
C GLU A 90 20.93 1.62 -6.48
N ARG A 91 20.40 2.85 -6.54
CA ARG A 91 19.02 3.14 -6.18
C ARG A 91 18.21 3.31 -7.45
N ILE A 92 17.13 2.56 -7.56
CA ILE A 92 16.19 2.67 -8.68
C ILE A 92 14.87 3.20 -8.15
N ASN A 93 14.45 4.34 -8.68
CA ASN A 93 13.08 4.83 -8.52
C ASN A 93 12.27 4.30 -9.70
N TYR A 94 11.41 3.32 -9.44
CA TYR A 94 10.66 2.63 -10.49
C TYR A 94 9.49 3.48 -10.98
N HIS A 95 9.11 3.30 -12.25
CA HIS A 95 7.92 3.88 -12.89
C HIS A 95 7.79 5.40 -12.67
N SER A 96 8.92 6.11 -12.61
CA SER A 96 9.00 7.49 -12.13
C SER A 96 8.78 8.54 -13.21
N ILE A 97 8.98 8.18 -14.48
CA ILE A 97 8.70 9.07 -15.62
C ILE A 97 7.79 8.33 -16.59
N VAL A 98 6.75 9.01 -17.07
CA VAL A 98 5.85 8.48 -18.10
C VAL A 98 5.89 9.40 -19.30
N VAL A 99 6.21 8.85 -20.46
CA VAL A 99 6.09 9.54 -21.74
C VAL A 99 4.87 8.99 -22.45
N SER A 100 3.92 9.85 -22.74
CA SER A 100 2.66 9.49 -23.39
C SER A 100 2.47 10.27 -24.67
N LYS A 101 1.85 9.64 -25.68
CA LYS A 101 1.40 10.32 -26.90
C LYS A 101 -0.02 10.87 -26.79
N ASN A 102 -0.69 10.65 -25.66
CA ASN A 102 -2.05 11.12 -25.45
C ASN A 102 -2.09 12.64 -25.36
N GLU A 103 -3.05 13.25 -26.05
CA GLU A 103 -3.37 14.68 -25.93
C GLU A 103 -4.26 14.98 -24.71
N TRP A 104 -4.69 13.93 -24.00
CA TRP A 104 -5.51 14.01 -22.79
C TRP A 104 -6.88 14.70 -22.97
N ILE A 105 -7.39 14.79 -24.20
CA ILE A 105 -8.76 15.23 -24.48
C ILE A 105 -9.77 14.23 -23.90
N ASN A 106 -9.49 12.94 -24.07
CA ASN A 106 -10.20 11.83 -23.47
C ASN A 106 -9.17 10.92 -22.79
N PHE A 107 -9.57 10.28 -21.69
CA PHE A 107 -8.74 9.33 -20.98
C PHE A 107 -9.61 8.32 -20.23
N LYS A 108 -9.05 7.15 -19.96
CA LYS A 108 -9.66 6.09 -19.18
C LYS A 108 -8.73 5.70 -18.05
N PHE A 109 -9.29 5.61 -16.85
CA PHE A 109 -8.55 5.22 -15.66
C PHE A 109 -9.37 4.29 -14.78
N PHE A 110 -8.67 3.53 -13.96
CA PHE A 110 -9.26 2.82 -12.84
C PHE A 110 -9.00 3.56 -11.56
N HIS A 111 -10.01 3.59 -10.68
CA HIS A 111 -9.88 4.05 -9.32
C HIS A 111 -10.13 2.87 -8.39
N ALA A 112 -9.13 2.52 -7.58
CA ALA A 112 -9.25 1.50 -6.55
C ALA A 112 -8.91 2.07 -5.18
N THR A 113 -9.67 1.68 -4.18
CA THR A 113 -9.51 2.07 -2.78
C THR A 113 -9.51 0.84 -1.87
N ASP A 114 -9.07 1.00 -0.62
CA ASP A 114 -9.21 -0.02 0.42
C ASP A 114 -8.52 -1.35 0.05
N LEU A 115 -7.27 -1.25 -0.42
CA LEU A 115 -6.50 -2.43 -0.84
C LEU A 115 -6.13 -3.32 0.35
N HIS A 116 -5.86 -2.71 1.52
CA HIS A 116 -5.48 -3.36 2.77
C HIS A 116 -4.37 -4.41 2.59
N LEU A 117 -3.33 -4.07 1.84
CA LEU A 117 -2.21 -4.97 1.61
C LEU A 117 -1.40 -5.17 2.90
N ALA A 118 -1.01 -6.42 3.15
CA ALA A 118 -0.16 -6.77 4.29
C ALA A 118 0.49 -8.13 4.12
N GLU A 119 1.69 -8.30 4.67
CA GLU A 119 2.44 -9.57 4.68
C GLU A 119 1.65 -10.71 5.31
N ARG A 120 0.87 -10.38 6.35
CA ARG A 120 0.03 -11.36 7.05
C ARG A 120 -0.98 -12.03 6.12
N ASN A 121 -1.47 -11.32 5.09
CA ASN A 121 -2.50 -11.84 4.20
C ASN A 121 -2.01 -13.08 3.46
N ASP A 122 -0.77 -13.06 2.96
CA ASP A 122 -0.19 -14.24 2.29
C ASP A 122 0.14 -15.40 3.25
N ARG A 123 0.22 -15.14 4.57
CA ARG A 123 0.50 -16.16 5.61
C ARG A 123 -0.73 -16.84 6.18
N ILE A 124 -1.87 -16.17 6.19
CA ILE A 124 -3.09 -16.64 6.88
C ILE A 124 -3.44 -18.08 6.49
N TYR A 125 -3.39 -18.39 5.19
CA TYR A 125 -3.77 -19.72 4.69
C TYR A 125 -2.92 -20.84 5.31
N GLU A 126 -1.60 -20.65 5.40
CA GLU A 126 -0.69 -21.64 5.96
C GLU A 126 -0.82 -21.76 7.47
N ILE A 127 -0.95 -20.64 8.19
CA ILE A 127 -1.13 -20.64 9.65
C ILE A 127 -2.39 -21.42 10.02
N VAL A 128 -3.53 -21.08 9.39
CA VAL A 128 -4.81 -21.75 9.66
C VAL A 128 -4.75 -23.24 9.31
N ARG A 129 -4.10 -23.59 8.20
CA ARG A 129 -3.93 -25.00 7.81
C ARG A 129 -3.08 -25.78 8.82
N LYS A 130 -1.95 -25.21 9.27
CA LYS A 130 -1.08 -25.81 10.29
C LYS A 130 -1.86 -26.03 11.58
N TRP A 131 -2.56 -25.01 12.05
CA TRP A 131 -3.42 -25.09 13.24
C TRP A 131 -4.46 -26.21 13.11
N LYS A 132 -5.22 -26.27 12.01
CA LYS A 132 -6.19 -27.36 11.77
C LYS A 132 -5.56 -28.75 11.79
N SER A 133 -4.33 -28.89 11.32
CA SER A 133 -3.63 -30.18 11.33
C SER A 133 -3.19 -30.62 12.71
N LEU A 134 -2.90 -29.66 13.61
CA LEU A 134 -2.57 -29.91 15.02
C LEU A 134 -3.83 -30.22 15.82
N VAL A 135 -4.89 -29.43 15.64
CA VAL A 135 -6.18 -29.62 16.33
C VAL A 135 -6.85 -30.94 15.95
N ARG A 136 -6.66 -31.45 14.72
CA ARG A 136 -7.12 -32.80 14.36
C ARG A 136 -6.37 -33.93 15.10
N LYS A 137 -5.25 -33.62 15.74
CA LYS A 137 -4.39 -34.57 16.47
C LYS A 137 -4.48 -34.43 18.00
N SER A 138 -5.21 -33.44 18.51
CA SER A 138 -5.35 -33.14 19.95
C SER A 138 -6.81 -32.85 20.32
N ASP A 139 -7.20 -33.05 21.57
CA ASP A 139 -8.57 -32.75 22.02
C ASP A 139 -8.86 -31.24 21.96
N VAL A 140 -9.89 -30.87 21.19
CA VAL A 140 -10.28 -29.48 20.84
C VAL A 140 -10.69 -28.67 22.08
N SER A 141 -11.10 -29.34 23.15
CA SER A 141 -11.65 -28.77 24.38
C SER A 141 -10.64 -27.97 25.20
N GLU A 142 -9.37 -28.38 25.26
CA GLU A 142 -8.34 -27.69 26.06
C GLU A 142 -7.89 -26.36 25.44
N ILE A 143 -7.73 -26.32 24.11
CA ILE A 143 -7.29 -25.11 23.39
C ILE A 143 -8.35 -24.01 23.52
N LEU A 144 -9.63 -24.36 23.32
CA LEU A 144 -10.74 -23.41 23.47
C LEU A 144 -10.88 -22.87 24.90
N ALA A 145 -10.60 -23.69 25.91
CA ALA A 145 -10.65 -23.28 27.32
C ALA A 145 -9.54 -22.28 27.69
N GLN A 146 -8.36 -22.40 27.10
CA GLN A 146 -7.26 -21.45 27.31
C GLN A 146 -7.51 -20.12 26.57
N SER A 147 -7.94 -20.15 25.32
CA SER A 147 -8.21 -18.93 24.52
C SER A 147 -9.39 -18.12 25.07
N ALA A 148 -10.40 -18.76 25.66
CA ALA A 148 -11.54 -18.10 26.27
C ALA A 148 -11.15 -17.26 27.52
N LYS A 149 -10.09 -17.63 28.24
CA LYS A 149 -9.58 -16.87 29.40
C LYS A 149 -8.85 -15.58 29.01
N ALA A 150 -8.34 -15.48 27.79
CA ALA A 150 -7.56 -14.34 27.31
C ALA A 150 -8.39 -13.19 26.69
N LEU A 151 -9.71 -13.35 26.59
CA LEU A 151 -10.63 -12.33 26.05
C LEU A 151 -11.09 -11.34 27.13
N SER A 152 -11.12 -10.04 26.83
CA SER A 152 -11.65 -9.03 27.76
C SER A 152 -13.17 -9.19 27.93
N PHE A 153 -13.69 -8.79 29.10
CA PHE A 153 -15.12 -8.85 29.43
C PHE A 153 -16.01 -8.19 28.36
N VAL A 154 -15.54 -7.09 27.75
CA VAL A 154 -16.24 -6.37 26.69
C VAL A 154 -16.31 -7.18 25.37
N GLN A 155 -15.25 -7.90 25.02
CA GLN A 155 -15.26 -8.78 23.83
C GLN A 155 -16.20 -9.99 24.02
N ARG A 156 -16.34 -10.51 25.24
CA ARG A 156 -17.33 -11.56 25.55
C ARG A 156 -18.77 -11.08 25.38
N LEU A 157 -19.05 -9.83 25.72
CA LEU A 157 -20.39 -9.23 25.61
C LEU A 157 -20.80 -8.96 24.14
N LEU A 158 -19.84 -8.65 23.27
CA LEU A 158 -20.09 -8.42 21.83
C LEU A 158 -20.19 -9.71 21.01
N MET A 159 -19.73 -10.84 21.55
CA MET A 159 -19.91 -12.15 20.92
C MET A 159 -21.25 -12.75 21.32
N LYS A 160 -22.30 -12.50 20.52
CA LYS A 160 -23.53 -13.32 20.59
C LYS A 160 -23.13 -14.80 20.45
N LYS A 161 -23.61 -15.65 21.38
CA LYS A 161 -23.52 -17.11 21.26
C LYS A 161 -23.99 -17.50 19.85
N PRO A 162 -23.16 -18.20 19.05
CA PRO A 162 -23.62 -18.68 17.76
C PRO A 162 -24.60 -19.83 18.01
N GLU A 163 -25.90 -19.55 17.91
CA GLU A 163 -26.86 -20.56 17.47
C GLU A 163 -26.62 -20.79 15.97
N GLU A 164 -25.73 -21.71 15.61
CA GLU A 164 -25.65 -22.18 14.23
C GLU A 164 -25.69 -23.70 14.17
N LYS A 165 -26.81 -24.20 13.65
CA LYS A 165 -26.95 -25.54 13.08
C LYS A 165 -25.72 -25.84 12.22
N ALA A 166 -25.16 -27.04 12.37
CA ALA A 166 -23.98 -27.52 11.68
C ALA A 166 -24.15 -27.51 10.14
N LYS A 167 -23.99 -26.35 9.51
CA LYS A 167 -23.71 -26.24 8.09
C LYS A 167 -22.27 -26.68 7.88
N THR A 168 -22.06 -27.65 6.99
CA THR A 168 -20.73 -28.08 6.56
C THR A 168 -19.97 -26.87 5.98
N VAL A 169 -19.09 -26.29 6.79
CA VAL A 169 -18.29 -25.12 6.40
C VAL A 169 -17.39 -25.52 5.24
N LYS A 170 -17.46 -24.77 4.13
CA LYS A 170 -16.62 -25.00 2.94
C LYS A 170 -15.13 -25.02 3.32
N ALA A 171 -14.34 -25.81 2.60
CA ALA A 171 -12.90 -25.87 2.77
C ALA A 171 -12.23 -24.49 2.62
N LEU A 172 -11.19 -24.22 3.41
CA LEU A 172 -10.53 -22.90 3.49
C LEU A 172 -10.16 -22.33 2.11
N HIS A 173 -9.61 -23.15 1.21
CA HIS A 173 -9.21 -22.72 -0.14
C HIS A 173 -10.37 -22.22 -1.01
N LYS A 174 -11.62 -22.57 -0.68
CA LYS A 174 -12.82 -22.13 -1.42
C LYS A 174 -13.46 -20.86 -0.84
N ARG A 175 -13.03 -20.42 0.34
CA ARG A 175 -13.67 -19.31 1.07
C ARG A 175 -12.70 -18.21 1.48
N TYR A 176 -11.42 -18.52 1.66
CA TYR A 176 -10.43 -17.53 2.07
C TYR A 176 -10.23 -16.49 0.97
N ILE A 177 -10.43 -15.23 1.32
CA ILE A 177 -10.19 -14.08 0.44
C ILE A 177 -8.89 -13.44 0.91
N ASN A 178 -7.89 -13.44 0.04
CA ASN A 178 -6.59 -12.81 0.28
C ASN A 178 -6.54 -11.46 -0.44
N PRO A 179 -6.54 -10.31 0.27
CA PRO A 179 -6.44 -8.99 -0.34
C PRO A 179 -5.22 -8.84 -1.27
N ASN A 180 -4.07 -9.42 -0.91
CA ASN A 180 -2.87 -9.36 -1.76
C ASN A 180 -3.10 -10.10 -3.10
N ASN A 181 -3.83 -11.22 -3.11
CA ASN A 181 -4.19 -11.90 -4.34
C ASN A 181 -5.20 -11.11 -5.19
N ASN A 182 -6.15 -10.43 -4.55
CA ASN A 182 -7.08 -9.55 -5.25
C ASN A 182 -6.32 -8.45 -5.99
N PHE A 183 -5.33 -7.83 -5.34
CA PHE A 183 -4.51 -6.80 -5.98
C PHE A 183 -3.60 -7.37 -7.09
N ARG A 184 -3.00 -8.56 -6.91
CA ARG A 184 -2.28 -9.26 -8.00
C ARG A 184 -3.18 -9.54 -9.21
N ASN A 185 -4.43 -9.93 -8.99
CA ASN A 185 -5.40 -10.15 -10.06
C ASN A 185 -5.85 -8.83 -10.71
N PHE A 186 -5.99 -7.75 -9.92
CA PHE A 186 -6.25 -6.42 -10.43
C PHE A 186 -5.13 -5.95 -11.36
N ILE A 187 -3.86 -6.14 -10.99
CA ILE A 187 -2.72 -5.80 -11.85
C ILE A 187 -2.79 -6.55 -13.19
N LYS A 188 -3.10 -7.85 -13.20
CA LYS A 188 -3.27 -8.60 -14.45
C LYS A 188 -4.39 -8.05 -15.34
N LEU A 189 -5.51 -7.65 -14.73
CA LEU A 189 -6.63 -7.04 -15.45
C LEU A 189 -6.21 -5.70 -16.07
N THR A 190 -5.55 -4.85 -15.29
CA THR A 190 -4.99 -3.58 -15.75
C THR A 190 -4.00 -3.78 -16.89
N ASN A 191 -3.04 -4.69 -16.73
CA ASN A 191 -2.04 -5.00 -17.76
C ASN A 191 -2.71 -5.40 -19.08
N LYS A 192 -3.77 -6.21 -19.01
CA LYS A 192 -4.57 -6.57 -20.20
C LYS A 192 -5.14 -5.34 -20.90
N GLN A 193 -5.68 -4.36 -20.15
CA GLN A 193 -6.22 -3.13 -20.75
C GLN A 193 -5.13 -2.21 -21.30
N VAL A 194 -3.99 -2.07 -20.63
CA VAL A 194 -2.83 -1.33 -21.16
C VAL A 194 -2.36 -1.91 -22.48
N ILE A 195 -2.25 -3.24 -22.57
CA ILE A 195 -1.83 -3.94 -23.80
C ILE A 195 -2.79 -3.69 -24.95
N GLN A 196 -4.06 -3.40 -24.64
CA GLN A 196 -5.11 -3.09 -25.59
C GLN A 196 -5.22 -1.58 -25.88
N ASN A 197 -4.37 -0.74 -25.28
CA ASN A 197 -4.47 0.73 -25.31
C ASN A 197 -5.83 1.25 -24.81
N ASP A 198 -6.43 0.55 -23.86
CA ASP A 198 -7.77 0.83 -23.30
C ASP A 198 -7.71 1.33 -21.84
N LEU A 199 -6.52 1.69 -21.35
CA LEU A 199 -6.31 2.26 -20.02
C LEU A 199 -5.08 3.15 -20.04
N ASP A 200 -5.19 4.36 -19.49
CA ASP A 200 -4.13 5.38 -19.53
C ASP A 200 -3.38 5.50 -18.21
N PHE A 201 -4.07 5.35 -17.08
CA PHE A 201 -3.47 5.36 -15.74
C PHE A 201 -4.38 4.71 -14.69
N ILE A 202 -3.86 4.52 -13.48
CA ILE A 202 -4.60 4.07 -12.31
C ILE A 202 -4.46 5.09 -11.20
N VAL A 203 -5.53 5.25 -10.44
CA VAL A 203 -5.56 5.99 -9.19
C VAL A 203 -5.79 4.99 -8.05
N LEU A 204 -4.83 4.88 -7.13
CA LEU A 204 -4.93 4.05 -5.92
C LEU A 204 -5.01 4.97 -4.71
N THR A 205 -6.14 5.02 -4.02
CA THR A 205 -6.31 5.97 -2.91
C THR A 205 -6.85 5.28 -1.69
N GLY A 206 -6.32 5.65 -0.53
CA GLY A 206 -6.86 5.19 0.73
C GLY A 206 -6.51 3.74 1.02
N ASP A 207 -6.00 3.51 2.23
CA ASP A 207 -5.79 2.18 2.81
C ASP A 207 -5.05 1.24 1.86
N LEU A 208 -3.94 1.74 1.32
CA LEU A 208 -3.08 1.00 0.39
C LEU A 208 -2.46 -0.21 1.10
N ILE A 209 -1.98 0.00 2.32
CA ILE A 209 -1.59 -1.03 3.26
C ILE A 209 -2.52 -1.03 4.46
N ASP A 210 -2.62 -2.17 5.13
CA ASP A 210 -3.52 -2.31 6.28
C ASP A 210 -2.94 -1.71 7.58
N PHE A 211 -1.61 -1.67 7.69
CA PHE A 211 -0.81 -1.11 8.78
C PHE A 211 0.67 -1.16 8.40
N ALA A 212 1.51 -0.30 8.97
CA ALA A 212 2.90 -0.14 8.54
C ALA A 212 3.84 -1.28 8.96
N VAL A 213 3.86 -1.72 10.22
CA VAL A 213 4.90 -2.65 10.74
C VAL A 213 4.55 -4.11 10.44
N LEU A 214 5.49 -4.90 9.89
CA LEU A 214 5.25 -6.31 9.60
C LEU A 214 4.84 -7.13 10.84
N SER A 215 3.79 -7.95 10.70
CA SER A 215 3.25 -8.76 11.81
C SER A 215 4.26 -9.76 12.40
N LYS A 216 5.26 -10.18 11.63
CA LYS A 216 6.30 -11.13 12.08
C LYS A 216 7.32 -10.54 13.06
N ILE A 217 7.41 -9.22 13.16
CA ILE A 217 8.43 -8.58 14.00
C ILE A 217 8.04 -8.75 15.47
N ASP A 218 8.98 -9.22 16.27
CA ASP A 218 8.79 -9.44 17.71
C ASP A 218 8.59 -8.14 18.49
N ARG A 219 8.04 -8.24 19.71
CA ARG A 219 7.66 -7.08 20.53
C ARG A 219 8.84 -6.24 20.98
N GLU A 220 10.02 -6.83 21.17
CA GLU A 220 11.20 -6.09 21.66
C GLU A 220 11.81 -5.26 20.54
N LYS A 221 11.93 -5.83 19.33
CA LYS A 221 12.36 -5.09 18.15
C LYS A 221 11.43 -3.93 17.83
N ARG A 222 10.11 -4.10 17.99
CA ARG A 222 9.11 -3.05 17.75
C ARG A 222 9.36 -1.76 18.53
N LYS A 223 9.96 -1.83 19.73
CA LYS A 223 10.23 -0.64 20.56
C LYS A 223 11.23 0.33 19.92
N ASN A 224 12.11 -0.20 19.07
CA ASN A 224 13.21 0.56 18.44
C ASN A 224 13.04 0.68 16.93
N LEU A 225 11.89 0.27 16.36
CA LEU A 225 11.64 0.37 14.93
C LEU A 225 11.45 1.82 14.52
N ASP A 226 12.08 2.21 13.41
CA ASP A 226 11.90 3.51 12.79
C ASP A 226 11.12 3.44 11.46
N PHE A 227 10.18 2.50 11.37
CA PHE A 227 9.32 2.31 10.17
C PHE A 227 10.13 2.20 8.86
N ASP A 228 11.32 1.60 8.95
CA ASP A 228 12.16 1.39 7.79
C ASP A 228 11.48 0.47 6.79
N TYR A 229 11.78 0.68 5.50
CA TYR A 229 11.11 0.01 4.39
C TYR A 229 11.12 -1.53 4.54
N GLU A 230 12.26 -2.11 4.94
CA GLU A 230 12.42 -3.57 5.08
C GLU A 230 11.51 -4.19 6.14
N ASP A 231 11.14 -3.41 7.15
CA ASP A 231 10.31 -3.83 8.27
C ASP A 231 8.86 -3.36 8.12
N SER A 232 8.49 -2.92 6.90
CA SER A 232 7.19 -2.35 6.60
C SER A 232 6.36 -3.10 5.54
N ASN A 233 5.02 -3.07 5.68
CA ASN A 233 4.09 -3.50 4.63
C ASN A 233 4.12 -2.60 3.38
N TRP A 234 4.73 -1.41 3.44
CA TRP A 234 5.05 -0.65 2.23
C TRP A 234 5.97 -1.43 1.29
N ARG A 235 6.83 -2.32 1.83
CA ARG A 235 7.56 -3.30 1.03
C ARG A 235 6.63 -4.22 0.27
N ILE A 236 5.60 -4.75 0.93
CA ILE A 236 4.62 -5.65 0.30
C ILE A 236 3.88 -4.96 -0.84
N PHE A 237 3.47 -3.70 -0.65
CA PHE A 237 2.87 -2.90 -1.73
C PHE A 237 3.82 -2.83 -2.94
N LYS A 238 5.06 -2.37 -2.73
CA LYS A 238 6.05 -2.21 -3.80
C LYS A 238 6.45 -3.55 -4.45
N GLU A 239 6.64 -4.61 -3.67
CA GLU A 239 6.94 -5.95 -4.15
C GLU A 239 5.82 -6.53 -5.02
N ILE A 240 4.55 -6.26 -4.70
CA ILE A 240 3.42 -6.70 -5.53
C ILE A 240 3.34 -5.86 -6.81
N VAL A 241 3.45 -4.53 -6.71
CA VAL A 241 3.41 -3.60 -7.86
C VAL A 241 4.49 -3.94 -8.88
N LEU A 242 5.72 -4.17 -8.43
CA LEU A 242 6.88 -4.46 -9.27
C LEU A 242 7.08 -5.96 -9.53
N ASN A 243 6.22 -6.81 -8.95
CA ASN A 243 6.34 -8.27 -8.98
C ASN A 243 7.76 -8.76 -8.61
N LEU A 244 8.34 -8.14 -7.58
CA LEU A 244 9.64 -8.53 -7.04
C LEU A 244 9.53 -9.91 -6.36
N PRO A 245 10.64 -10.67 -6.30
CA PRO A 245 10.66 -11.97 -5.63
C PRO A 245 10.17 -11.90 -4.19
N GLN A 246 9.19 -12.73 -3.87
CA GLN A 246 8.61 -12.89 -2.53
C GLN A 246 8.72 -14.35 -2.10
N GLU A 247 8.72 -14.59 -0.78
CA GLU A 247 8.61 -15.95 -0.23
C GLU A 247 7.30 -16.58 -0.74
N LYS A 248 7.41 -17.65 -1.53
CA LYS A 248 6.23 -18.33 -2.07
C LYS A 248 5.50 -19.08 -0.96
N ARG A 249 4.26 -18.69 -0.70
CA ARG A 249 3.37 -19.34 0.27
C ARG A 249 2.19 -20.01 -0.42
N ARG A 250 1.68 -21.07 0.18
CA ARG A 250 0.51 -21.78 -0.33
C ARG A 250 -0.71 -20.86 -0.28
N GLY A 251 -1.39 -20.76 -1.42
CA GLY A 251 -2.56 -19.90 -1.57
C GLY A 251 -2.24 -18.55 -2.19
N MET A 252 -0.97 -18.20 -2.41
CA MET A 252 -0.59 -17.05 -3.22
C MET A 252 -0.83 -17.35 -4.71
N VAL A 253 -1.38 -16.37 -5.44
CA VAL A 253 -1.45 -16.42 -6.90
C VAL A 253 -0.19 -15.80 -7.50
N SER A 254 0.16 -16.17 -8.75
CA SER A 254 1.23 -15.49 -9.47
C SER A 254 0.91 -14.01 -9.65
N GLY A 255 1.93 -13.16 -9.53
CA GLY A 255 1.84 -11.74 -9.86
C GLY A 255 2.33 -11.46 -11.28
N GLU A 256 2.08 -10.23 -11.71
CA GLU A 256 2.73 -9.56 -12.83
C GLU A 256 3.13 -8.18 -12.34
N GLU A 257 4.19 -7.62 -12.92
CA GLU A 257 4.49 -6.22 -12.67
C GLU A 257 3.44 -5.36 -13.35
N ILE A 258 3.06 -4.26 -12.71
CA ILE A 258 2.11 -3.31 -13.30
C ILE A 258 2.74 -2.60 -14.50
N LEU A 259 1.97 -2.53 -15.58
CA LEU A 259 2.38 -1.88 -16.83
C LEU A 259 1.71 -0.51 -17.00
N CYS A 260 1.13 0.05 -15.95
CA CYS A 260 0.30 1.25 -16.00
C CYS A 260 0.81 2.29 -15.00
N PRO A 261 0.85 3.59 -15.34
CA PRO A 261 1.12 4.66 -14.39
C PRO A 261 0.17 4.60 -13.20
N ILE A 262 0.71 4.82 -12.00
CA ILE A 262 -0.09 4.85 -10.77
C ILE A 262 0.04 6.22 -10.12
N PHE A 263 -1.09 6.82 -9.76
CA PHE A 263 -1.17 7.93 -8.81
C PHE A 263 -1.68 7.40 -7.47
N THR A 264 -0.98 7.71 -6.38
CA THR A 264 -1.30 7.21 -5.05
C THR A 264 -1.57 8.31 -4.04
N ILE A 265 -2.43 8.04 -3.06
CA ILE A 265 -2.56 8.81 -1.82
C ILE A 265 -2.90 7.89 -0.64
N PRO A 266 -2.31 8.09 0.55
CA PRO A 266 -2.62 7.24 1.69
C PRO A 266 -4.02 7.50 2.27
N GLY A 267 -4.55 6.52 2.98
CA GLY A 267 -5.73 6.58 3.83
C GLY A 267 -5.40 6.42 5.30
N ASN A 268 -6.41 6.20 6.13
CA ASN A 268 -6.26 6.18 7.59
C ASN A 268 -5.54 4.92 8.10
N HIS A 269 -5.66 3.77 7.44
CA HIS A 269 -4.92 2.57 7.79
C HIS A 269 -3.42 2.68 7.51
N ASP A 270 -3.04 3.46 6.51
CA ASP A 270 -1.64 3.71 6.13
C ASP A 270 -0.85 4.43 7.24
N TYR A 271 -1.54 5.15 8.13
CA TYR A 271 -0.97 5.78 9.33
C TYR A 271 -0.86 4.84 10.55
N ARG A 272 -1.45 3.65 10.49
CA ARG A 272 -1.48 2.72 11.63
C ARG A 272 -0.18 1.99 11.73
N GLN A 273 0.34 1.87 12.93
CA GLN A 273 1.61 1.19 13.16
C GLN A 273 1.45 -0.33 13.13
N TYR A 274 0.41 -0.83 13.79
CA TYR A 274 0.24 -2.26 14.07
C TYR A 274 -1.09 -2.80 13.58
N HIS A 275 -1.12 -4.11 13.39
CA HIS A 275 -2.31 -4.81 12.95
C HIS A 275 -3.36 -4.96 14.06
N TYR A 276 -4.62 -4.92 13.65
CA TYR A 276 -5.75 -5.21 14.52
C TYR A 276 -6.02 -6.71 14.60
N ASP A 277 -6.71 -7.06 15.68
CA ASP A 277 -7.33 -8.35 15.88
C ASP A 277 -8.50 -8.51 14.90
N LEU A 278 -8.40 -9.49 13.98
CA LEU A 278 -9.42 -9.76 12.97
C LEU A 278 -10.79 -10.14 13.56
N ARG A 279 -10.85 -10.49 14.85
CA ARG A 279 -12.11 -10.73 15.60
C ARG A 279 -12.90 -9.44 15.80
N TRP A 280 -12.23 -8.29 15.83
CA TRP A 280 -12.89 -7.01 15.98
C TRP A 280 -13.81 -6.72 14.80
N GLY A 281 -15.06 -6.31 15.08
CA GLY A 281 -16.09 -6.07 14.05
C GLY A 281 -16.44 -7.27 13.17
N ASN A 282 -16.09 -8.50 13.58
CA ASN A 282 -16.22 -9.72 12.76
C ASN A 282 -15.48 -9.64 11.40
N LEU A 283 -14.39 -8.89 11.30
CA LEU A 283 -13.63 -8.71 10.04
C LEU A 283 -13.11 -10.04 9.47
N TYR A 284 -12.81 -11.02 10.33
CA TYR A 284 -12.48 -12.39 9.92
C TYR A 284 -13.51 -13.02 8.98
N LYS A 285 -14.81 -12.68 9.12
CA LYS A 285 -15.86 -13.19 8.24
C LYS A 285 -15.73 -12.62 6.82
N LYS A 286 -15.30 -11.37 6.67
CA LYS A 286 -15.12 -10.70 5.36
C LYS A 286 -14.02 -11.35 4.52
N ILE A 287 -12.98 -11.85 5.18
CA ILE A 287 -11.90 -12.62 4.52
C ILE A 287 -12.18 -14.13 4.52
N GLY A 288 -13.42 -14.52 4.88
CA GLY A 288 -13.91 -15.88 4.78
C GLY A 288 -13.32 -16.86 5.80
N LEU A 289 -12.92 -16.39 6.98
CA LEU A 289 -12.50 -17.22 8.12
C LEU A 289 -13.66 -17.52 9.08
N THR A 290 -13.49 -18.55 9.91
CA THR A 290 -14.34 -18.86 11.06
C THR A 290 -13.78 -18.23 12.34
N GLY A 291 -14.58 -18.18 13.40
CA GLY A 291 -14.16 -17.61 14.69
C GLY A 291 -12.93 -18.30 15.27
N ASP A 292 -12.90 -19.63 15.25
CA ASP A 292 -11.79 -20.43 15.79
C ASP A 292 -10.48 -20.20 15.01
N GLU A 293 -10.58 -20.09 13.68
CA GLU A 293 -9.42 -19.78 12.84
C GLU A 293 -8.90 -18.37 13.09
N ALA A 294 -9.78 -17.41 13.38
CA ALA A 294 -9.39 -16.05 13.74
C ALA A 294 -8.69 -16.01 15.11
N ILE A 295 -9.12 -16.83 16.07
CA ILE A 295 -8.46 -16.98 17.37
C ILE A 295 -7.03 -17.51 17.18
N ALA A 296 -6.87 -18.59 16.42
CA ALA A 296 -5.57 -19.19 16.15
C ALA A 296 -4.60 -18.21 15.47
N LEU A 297 -5.09 -17.40 14.52
CA LEU A 297 -4.28 -16.35 13.90
C LEU A 297 -3.85 -15.27 14.89
N ASN A 298 -4.74 -14.88 15.81
CA ASN A 298 -4.44 -13.82 16.75
C ASN A 298 -3.37 -14.24 17.77
N GLU A 299 -3.37 -15.50 18.17
CA GLU A 299 -2.34 -16.08 19.04
C GLU A 299 -0.97 -16.08 18.34
N GLU A 300 -0.91 -16.49 17.06
CA GLU A 300 0.33 -16.53 16.28
C GLU A 300 0.88 -15.11 15.97
N LEU A 301 0.00 -14.16 15.67
CA LEU A 301 0.40 -12.81 15.23
C LEU A 301 0.48 -11.80 16.39
N LEU A 302 0.03 -12.16 17.60
CA LEU A 302 0.05 -11.32 18.80
C LEU A 302 -0.67 -9.97 18.63
N ALA A 303 -1.84 -9.93 17.96
CA ALA A 303 -2.54 -8.66 17.74
C ALA A 303 -3.09 -8.07 19.05
N ASN A 304 -2.97 -6.75 19.19
CA ASN A 304 -3.55 -6.02 20.30
C ASN A 304 -4.44 -4.88 19.77
N PRO A 305 -5.75 -4.88 20.08
CA PRO A 305 -6.70 -3.86 19.63
C PRO A 305 -6.25 -2.43 19.91
N ILE A 306 -5.64 -2.17 21.08
CA ILE A 306 -5.20 -0.82 21.48
C ILE A 306 -4.01 -0.37 20.61
N SER A 307 -3.06 -1.27 20.35
CA SER A 307 -1.92 -0.94 19.47
C SER A 307 -2.34 -0.74 18.02
N SER A 308 -3.45 -1.35 17.60
CA SER A 308 -3.91 -1.27 16.22
C SER A 308 -4.59 0.04 15.84
N ILE A 309 -4.98 0.84 16.83
CA ILE A 309 -5.54 2.18 16.63
C ILE A 309 -4.48 3.28 16.80
N THR A 310 -3.25 2.94 17.21
CA THR A 310 -2.19 3.95 17.32
C THR A 310 -1.77 4.42 15.93
N LYS A 311 -1.78 5.74 15.76
CA LYS A 311 -1.43 6.42 14.52
C LYS A 311 -0.08 7.10 14.67
N SER A 312 0.72 7.11 13.62
CA SER A 312 1.98 7.85 13.57
C SER A 312 2.22 8.36 12.15
N PHE A 313 2.61 9.61 12.01
CA PHE A 313 3.08 10.11 10.71
C PHE A 313 4.32 9.35 10.23
N ARG A 314 5.19 8.91 11.16
CA ARG A 314 6.37 8.10 10.81
C ARG A 314 5.99 6.75 10.18
N ALA A 315 4.76 6.27 10.35
CA ALA A 315 4.27 5.08 9.62
C ALA A 315 4.28 5.25 8.10
N LEU A 316 4.25 6.50 7.60
CA LEU A 316 4.37 6.83 6.18
C LEU A 316 5.82 6.96 5.69
N LYS A 317 6.83 6.80 6.55
CA LYS A 317 8.25 7.01 6.19
C LYS A 317 8.61 6.23 4.91
N ALA A 318 8.35 4.94 4.89
CA ALA A 318 8.65 4.11 3.72
C ALA A 318 7.80 4.47 2.48
N TYR A 319 6.54 4.88 2.63
CA TYR A 319 5.74 5.40 1.51
C TYR A 319 6.38 6.64 0.88
N LEU A 320 6.78 7.60 1.71
CA LEU A 320 7.35 8.87 1.28
C LEU A 320 8.74 8.72 0.64
N ILE A 321 9.47 7.64 0.95
CA ILE A 321 10.79 7.33 0.39
C ILE A 321 10.67 6.52 -0.90
N GLU A 322 9.77 5.53 -0.93
CA GLU A 322 9.81 4.42 -1.90
C GLU A 322 8.66 4.42 -2.90
N ILE A 323 7.58 5.18 -2.64
CA ILE A 323 6.34 5.15 -3.42
C ILE A 323 6.02 6.54 -3.95
N ASN A 324 5.68 7.50 -3.09
CA ASN A 324 5.35 8.87 -3.47
C ASN A 324 5.69 9.82 -2.33
N SER A 325 6.60 10.76 -2.58
CA SER A 325 7.06 11.74 -1.60
C SER A 325 6.06 12.86 -1.31
N SER A 326 4.97 12.94 -2.08
CA SER A 326 3.92 13.94 -1.99
C SER A 326 2.63 13.38 -1.38
N LEU A 327 2.14 14.03 -0.33
CA LEU A 327 0.85 13.73 0.29
C LEU A 327 -0.28 14.58 -0.30
N ASP A 328 0.04 15.79 -0.72
CA ASP A 328 -0.84 16.68 -1.44
C ASP A 328 -0.14 17.07 -2.74
N TYR A 329 -0.78 16.85 -3.88
CA TYR A 329 -0.22 17.21 -5.19
C TYR A 329 -1.32 17.43 -6.21
N TYR A 330 -0.99 18.14 -7.28
CA TYR A 330 -1.86 18.26 -8.44
C TYR A 330 -1.14 17.77 -9.68
N LEU A 331 -1.92 17.40 -10.70
CA LEU A 331 -1.42 16.98 -11.99
C LEU A 331 -2.30 17.63 -13.06
N LYS A 332 -1.67 18.28 -14.03
CA LYS A 332 -2.35 18.77 -15.23
C LYS A 332 -2.06 17.82 -16.40
N LEU A 333 -3.12 17.21 -16.95
CA LEU A 333 -3.07 16.33 -18.13
C LEU A 333 -3.93 16.94 -19.23
N GLY A 334 -3.30 17.51 -20.26
CA GLY A 334 -4.01 18.37 -21.23
C GLY A 334 -4.62 19.56 -20.49
N GLU A 335 -5.92 19.80 -20.67
CA GLU A 335 -6.66 20.83 -19.92
C GLU A 335 -7.29 20.34 -18.60
N ASN A 336 -7.09 19.08 -18.24
CA ASN A 336 -7.69 18.49 -17.04
C ASN A 336 -6.77 18.68 -15.83
N ASN A 337 -7.33 19.15 -14.72
CA ASN A 337 -6.63 19.29 -13.45
C ASN A 337 -7.09 18.20 -12.48
N PHE A 338 -6.15 17.39 -12.01
CA PHE A 338 -6.35 16.41 -10.96
C PHE A 338 -5.72 16.94 -9.68
N ILE A 339 -6.46 16.91 -8.57
CA ILE A 339 -5.99 17.37 -7.28
C ILE A 339 -6.12 16.20 -6.30
N PHE A 340 -5.01 15.83 -5.68
CA PHE A 340 -4.90 14.75 -4.72
C PHE A 340 -4.66 15.38 -3.36
N LEU A 341 -5.64 15.24 -2.46
CA LEU A 341 -5.62 15.85 -1.13
C LEU A 341 -5.69 14.78 -0.04
N ASN A 342 -4.68 14.75 0.82
CA ASN A 342 -4.58 13.78 1.87
C ASN A 342 -5.34 14.28 3.10
N SER A 343 -6.38 13.54 3.48
CA SER A 343 -7.16 13.84 4.69
C SER A 343 -6.44 13.47 5.99
N GLY A 344 -5.29 12.78 5.90
CA GLY A 344 -4.58 12.26 7.03
C GLY A 344 -5.30 11.09 7.71
N SER A 345 -4.88 10.79 8.92
CA SER A 345 -5.46 9.71 9.73
C SER A 345 -6.80 10.14 10.37
N ASP A 346 -7.75 9.22 10.63
CA ASP A 346 -9.04 9.61 11.23
C ASP A 346 -8.85 10.42 12.53
N SER A 347 -9.71 11.40 12.76
CA SER A 347 -9.74 12.05 14.08
C SER A 347 -10.48 11.17 15.10
N PHE A 348 -9.90 11.06 16.29
CA PHE A 348 -10.52 10.39 17.43
C PHE A 348 -11.39 11.32 18.29
N LYS A 349 -11.87 12.44 17.74
CA LYS A 349 -12.65 13.41 18.52
C LYS A 349 -13.93 12.80 19.10
N ARG A 350 -14.48 11.73 18.50
CA ARG A 350 -15.60 10.96 19.04
C ARG A 350 -15.40 9.46 18.82
N ILE A 351 -15.23 8.71 19.92
CA ILE A 351 -15.13 7.23 19.91
C ILE A 351 -16.37 6.57 19.27
N MET A 352 -17.54 7.22 19.34
CA MET A 352 -18.78 6.71 18.73
C MET A 352 -18.76 6.74 17.20
N ASP A 353 -18.07 7.71 16.58
CA ASP A 353 -17.94 7.79 15.12
C ASP A 353 -17.09 6.63 14.60
N PHE A 354 -16.04 6.27 15.36
CA PHE A 354 -15.21 5.11 15.11
C PHE A 354 -15.96 3.78 15.28
N LEU A 355 -16.78 3.63 16.34
CA LEU A 355 -17.57 2.42 16.57
C LEU A 355 -18.71 2.24 15.56
N SER A 356 -19.24 3.34 15.05
CA SER A 356 -20.35 3.33 14.09
C SER A 356 -19.90 3.28 12.63
N GLY A 357 -18.59 3.36 12.36
CA GLY A 357 -18.03 3.36 11.01
C GLY A 357 -18.45 4.58 10.18
N HIS A 358 -18.91 5.66 10.81
CA HIS A 358 -19.27 6.88 10.10
C HIS A 358 -18.00 7.68 9.74
N PRO A 359 -17.95 8.28 8.53
CA PRO A 359 -16.86 9.19 8.20
C PRO A 359 -16.84 10.33 9.21
N SER A 360 -15.74 10.43 9.96
CA SER A 360 -15.51 11.55 10.86
C SER A 360 -15.25 12.80 10.01
N VAL A 361 -16.25 13.65 9.85
CA VAL A 361 -16.09 14.99 9.21
C VAL A 361 -15.27 15.94 10.09
N THR A 362 -15.05 15.57 11.35
CA THR A 362 -14.07 16.19 12.22
C THR A 362 -12.67 15.81 11.72
N GLY A 363 -12.01 16.70 10.98
CA GLY A 363 -10.69 16.40 10.42
C GLY A 363 -10.37 17.21 9.17
N LEU A 364 -11.40 17.71 8.48
CA LEU A 364 -11.21 18.68 7.41
C LEU A 364 -10.50 19.91 7.98
N THR A 365 -9.27 20.14 7.54
CA THR A 365 -8.51 21.33 7.91
C THR A 365 -8.90 22.48 6.98
N ASN A 366 -8.68 23.72 7.42
CA ASN A 366 -8.91 24.89 6.56
C ASN A 366 -8.10 24.84 5.25
N LYS A 367 -7.05 24.01 5.17
CA LYS A 367 -6.28 23.77 3.93
C LYS A 367 -7.10 23.07 2.84
N GLN A 368 -8.18 22.37 3.19
CA GLN A 368 -8.99 21.56 2.27
C GLN A 368 -10.28 22.25 1.83
N ILE A 369 -10.61 23.42 2.40
CA ILE A 369 -11.90 24.11 2.23
C ILE A 369 -11.75 25.45 1.49
N LYS A 370 -10.54 25.84 1.07
CA LYS A 370 -10.32 27.14 0.42
C LYS A 370 -10.23 27.07 -1.09
#